data_AF-A0A498QZ71-F1
#
_entry.id   AF-A0A498QZ71-F1
#
_cell.length_a   1.000
_cell.length_b   1.000
_cell.length_c   1.000
_cell.angle_alpha   90.00
_cell.angle_beta   90.00
_cell.angle_gamma   90.00
#
_symmetry.space_group_name_H-M   'P 1'
#
loop_
_entity.id
_entity.type
_entity.pdbx_description
1 polymer ?
#
loop_
_entity_poly.entity_id
_entity_poly.type
_entity_poly.pdbx_seq_one_letter_code
_entity_poly.pdbx_strand_id
1 'polypeptide(L)'
;MRNELNPYRGRAVRATNRHGLSLTVIDLPSTATRQNVIVADEVWAEVDLGVIAVRDRHGLLNAHSLGARRGVLLCGPPGTGKSAVRAVVAREVVGEFTVIDVEAKAGAQLLTAVVEEAQRLGGPVLLVLEDVDLWCRDRASADAGLSELLRAMDIEPDARILTLACTNDAATLDKAAIRTGRFDSVIEVGYPGRTDAARILAALLRDLPGGRAVDAATVVAALPENTSGSDIREIVRRAVLSGDDGNVSTATLLAEVGNGRYRAQAPAGMYL
;
A
#
# COMPACT_ATOMS: atom_id res chain seq x y z
N MET A 1 -16.82 -26.93 -2.46
CA MET A 1 -17.24 -26.73 -3.87
C MET A 1 -16.74 -25.42 -4.51
N ARG A 2 -16.97 -24.20 -3.99
CA ARG A 2 -16.49 -22.96 -4.69
C ARG A 2 -14.95 -22.87 -4.83
N ASN A 3 -14.18 -23.35 -3.85
CA ASN A 3 -12.71 -23.25 -3.88
C ASN A 3 -12.01 -24.14 -4.90
N GLU A 4 -12.62 -25.25 -5.33
CA GLU A 4 -12.00 -26.23 -6.23
C GLU A 4 -11.95 -25.76 -7.69
N LEU A 5 -12.69 -24.71 -8.02
CA LEU A 5 -12.80 -24.14 -9.37
C LEU A 5 -11.98 -22.87 -9.56
N ASN A 6 -11.14 -22.49 -8.60
CA ASN A 6 -10.33 -21.29 -8.68
C ASN A 6 -8.97 -21.59 -9.36
N PRO A 7 -8.77 -21.21 -10.64
CA PRO A 7 -7.51 -21.46 -11.36
C PRO A 7 -6.34 -20.61 -10.85
N TYR A 8 -6.61 -19.62 -9.99
CA TYR A 8 -5.64 -18.67 -9.44
C TYR A 8 -5.33 -18.92 -7.97
N ARG A 9 -5.86 -20.01 -7.38
CA ARG A 9 -5.58 -20.37 -5.98
C ARG A 9 -4.07 -20.40 -5.74
N GLY A 10 -3.62 -19.67 -4.72
CA GLY A 10 -2.21 -19.58 -4.35
C GLY A 10 -1.37 -18.73 -5.30
N ARG A 11 -1.96 -17.98 -6.23
CA ARG A 11 -1.28 -17.12 -7.20
C ARG A 11 -1.70 -15.66 -7.03
N ALA A 12 -0.86 -14.77 -7.51
CA ALA A 12 -1.19 -13.36 -7.68
C ALA A 12 -1.60 -13.10 -9.14
N VAL A 13 -2.66 -12.32 -9.32
CA VAL A 13 -3.16 -11.88 -10.62
C VAL A 13 -3.35 -10.38 -10.63
N ARG A 14 -3.12 -9.75 -11.78
CA ARG A 14 -3.53 -8.38 -12.05
C ARG A 14 -4.87 -8.36 -12.77
N ALA A 15 -5.80 -7.57 -12.24
CA ALA A 15 -7.08 -7.31 -12.88
C ALA A 15 -7.00 -6.06 -13.74
N THR A 16 -7.42 -6.18 -15.00
CA THR A 16 -7.47 -5.08 -15.98
C THR A 16 -8.79 -5.11 -16.75
N ASN A 17 -9.17 -3.99 -17.36
CA ASN A 17 -10.38 -3.87 -18.18
C ASN A 17 -10.03 -3.23 -19.54
N ARG A 18 -9.66 -4.07 -20.52
CA ARG A 18 -9.49 -3.61 -21.91
C ARG A 18 -10.68 -3.99 -22.80
N HIS A 19 -11.25 -5.17 -22.57
CA HIS A 19 -12.41 -5.71 -23.30
C HIS A 19 -13.32 -6.53 -22.36
N GLY A 20 -13.53 -6.04 -21.14
CA GLY A 20 -14.05 -6.81 -20.01
C GLY A 20 -12.94 -7.22 -19.04
N LEU A 21 -13.34 -7.84 -17.94
CA LEU A 21 -12.43 -8.28 -16.88
C LEU A 21 -11.42 -9.30 -17.41
N SER A 22 -10.14 -8.97 -17.30
CA SER A 22 -9.04 -9.89 -17.56
C SER A 22 -8.18 -10.03 -16.30
N LEU A 23 -7.92 -11.28 -15.90
CA LEU A 23 -7.02 -11.64 -14.81
C LEU A 23 -5.76 -12.27 -15.39
N THR A 24 -4.61 -11.61 -15.23
CA THR A 24 -3.31 -12.10 -15.71
C THR A 24 -2.42 -12.42 -14.53
N VAL A 25 -1.81 -13.61 -14.49
CA VAL A 25 -0.87 -13.98 -13.43
C VAL A 25 0.33 -13.04 -13.43
N ILE A 26 0.72 -12.57 -12.26
CA ILE A 26 1.86 -11.67 -12.06
C ILE A 26 2.81 -12.21 -10.99
N ASP A 27 4.06 -11.80 -11.08
CA ASP A 27 5.02 -11.94 -10.00
C ASP A 27 4.91 -10.76 -9.05
N LEU A 28 5.00 -11.04 -7.74
CA LEU A 28 5.00 -10.02 -6.71
C LEU A 28 6.43 -9.49 -6.46
N PRO A 29 6.61 -8.17 -6.22
CA PRO A 29 7.95 -7.58 -6.02
C PRO A 29 8.71 -8.21 -4.86
N SER A 30 9.95 -8.68 -5.09
CA SER A 30 10.66 -9.52 -4.12
C SER A 30 11.39 -8.79 -2.99
N THR A 31 11.40 -7.45 -2.99
CA THR A 31 12.30 -6.65 -2.16
C THR A 31 11.69 -6.16 -0.85
N ALA A 32 10.36 -6.04 -0.74
CA ALA A 32 9.72 -5.57 0.49
C ALA A 32 9.47 -6.73 1.47
N THR A 33 9.79 -6.52 2.75
CA THR A 33 9.56 -7.43 3.88
C THR A 33 9.18 -6.64 5.13
N ARG A 34 8.58 -7.27 6.14
CA ARG A 34 8.33 -6.60 7.45
C ARG A 34 9.61 -6.06 8.12
N GLN A 35 10.78 -6.59 7.77
CA GLN A 35 12.06 -6.13 8.32
C GLN A 35 12.54 -4.80 7.71
N ASN A 36 12.14 -4.49 6.47
CA ASN A 36 12.61 -3.31 5.75
C ASN A 36 11.49 -2.31 5.38
N VAL A 37 10.23 -2.66 5.64
CA VAL A 37 9.10 -1.74 5.60
C VAL A 37 8.82 -1.29 7.04
N ILE A 38 9.25 -0.06 7.35
CA ILE A 38 9.10 0.53 8.69
C ILE A 38 7.82 1.36 8.71
N VAL A 39 6.81 0.86 9.41
CA VAL A 39 5.52 1.51 9.70
C VAL A 39 5.14 1.21 11.16
N ALA A 40 4.14 1.90 11.68
CA ALA A 40 3.64 1.65 13.04
C ALA A 40 3.13 0.20 13.19
N ASP A 41 3.34 -0.40 14.36
CA ASP A 41 2.96 -1.79 14.63
C ASP A 41 1.45 -2.05 14.46
N GLU A 42 0.62 -1.04 14.71
CA GLU A 42 -0.83 -1.08 14.50
C GLU A 42 -1.20 -1.41 13.05
N VAL A 43 -0.43 -0.92 12.07
CA VAL A 43 -0.65 -1.23 10.65
C VAL A 43 -0.54 -2.74 10.40
N TRP A 44 0.48 -3.38 10.98
CA TRP A 44 0.68 -4.83 10.85
C TRP A 44 -0.37 -5.61 11.62
N ALA A 45 -0.67 -5.19 12.86
CA ALA A 45 -1.65 -5.87 13.71
C ALA A 45 -3.05 -5.92 13.06
N GLU A 46 -3.49 -4.83 12.46
CA GLU A 46 -4.81 -4.77 11.83
C GLU A 46 -4.91 -5.61 10.55
N VAL A 47 -3.86 -5.59 9.73
CA VAL A 47 -3.79 -6.44 8.54
C VAL A 47 -3.74 -7.92 8.92
N ASP A 48 -2.94 -8.29 9.93
CA ASP A 48 -2.84 -9.65 10.45
C ASP A 48 -4.19 -10.17 10.96
N LEU A 49 -4.91 -9.32 11.71
CA LEU A 49 -6.26 -9.64 12.14
C LEU A 49 -7.20 -9.85 10.94
N GLY A 50 -6.98 -9.13 9.83
CA GLY A 50 -7.71 -9.27 8.57
C GLY A 50 -7.47 -10.64 7.94
N VAL A 51 -6.19 -11.02 7.80
CA VAL A 51 -5.77 -12.32 7.25
C VAL A 51 -6.37 -13.46 8.07
N ILE A 52 -6.28 -13.35 9.39
CA ILE A 52 -6.85 -14.29 10.35
C ILE A 52 -8.36 -14.45 10.17
N ALA A 53 -9.10 -13.35 9.99
CA ALA A 53 -10.56 -13.38 9.86
C ALA A 53 -10.99 -14.21 8.65
N VAL A 54 -10.36 -14.01 7.49
CA VAL A 54 -10.75 -14.68 6.23
C VAL A 54 -10.12 -16.06 6.04
N ARG A 55 -8.90 -16.29 6.55
CA ARG A 55 -8.20 -17.58 6.42
C ARG A 55 -8.64 -18.56 7.49
N ASP A 56 -8.55 -18.16 8.75
CA ASP A 56 -8.56 -19.07 9.90
C ASP A 56 -9.91 -19.09 10.63
N ARG A 57 -10.54 -17.91 10.77
CA ARG A 57 -11.72 -17.74 11.63
C ARG A 57 -13.04 -17.59 10.87
N HIS A 58 -13.02 -17.67 9.54
CA HIS A 58 -14.20 -17.43 8.71
C HIS A 58 -15.39 -18.34 9.06
N GLY A 59 -15.13 -19.62 9.37
CA GLY A 59 -16.18 -20.58 9.70
C GLY A 59 -16.87 -20.23 11.02
N LEU A 60 -16.08 -19.84 12.02
CA LEU A 60 -16.60 -19.39 13.32
C LEU A 60 -17.40 -18.09 13.18
N LEU A 61 -16.86 -17.10 12.47
CA LEU A 61 -17.53 -15.82 12.25
C LEU A 61 -18.88 -16.00 11.53
N ASN A 62 -18.91 -16.82 10.47
CA ASN A 62 -20.12 -17.07 9.70
C ASN A 62 -21.15 -17.89 10.50
N ALA A 63 -20.71 -18.87 11.31
CA ALA A 63 -21.61 -19.63 12.19
C ALA A 63 -22.34 -18.77 13.22
N HIS A 64 -21.79 -17.59 13.55
CA HIS A 64 -22.39 -16.61 14.46
C HIS A 64 -22.95 -15.38 13.73
N SER A 65 -23.09 -15.42 12.40
CA SER A 65 -23.62 -14.31 11.59
C SER A 65 -22.84 -12.99 11.75
N LEU A 66 -21.54 -13.07 12.07
CA LEU A 66 -20.67 -11.90 12.24
C LEU A 66 -19.98 -11.48 10.93
N GLY A 67 -19.99 -12.35 9.92
CA GLY A 67 -19.32 -12.12 8.64
C GLY A 67 -17.80 -12.33 8.71
N ALA A 68 -17.25 -12.86 7.62
CA ALA A 68 -15.82 -13.11 7.46
C ALA A 68 -15.11 -12.05 6.64
N ARG A 69 -15.84 -11.24 5.83
CA ARG A 69 -15.22 -10.19 5.02
C ARG A 69 -14.52 -9.17 5.92
N ARG A 70 -13.39 -8.64 5.46
CA ARG A 70 -12.69 -7.57 6.17
C ARG A 70 -12.11 -6.56 5.20
N GLY A 71 -12.22 -5.27 5.52
CA GLY A 71 -11.62 -4.17 4.77
C GLY A 71 -10.65 -3.38 5.63
N VAL A 72 -9.41 -3.23 5.17
CA VAL A 72 -8.40 -2.36 5.77
C VAL A 72 -8.02 -1.28 4.77
N LEU A 73 -8.17 -0.02 5.16
CA LEU A 73 -7.77 1.14 4.38
C LEU A 73 -6.55 1.81 5.02
N LEU A 74 -5.47 1.90 4.25
CA LEU A 74 -4.27 2.67 4.62
C LEU A 74 -4.37 4.07 4.00
N CYS A 75 -4.40 5.11 4.83
CA CYS A 75 -4.45 6.50 4.37
C CYS A 75 -3.23 7.28 4.86
N GLY A 76 -2.81 8.31 4.13
CA GLY A 76 -1.74 9.19 4.57
C GLY A 76 -0.90 9.74 3.42
N PRO A 77 0.10 10.58 3.70
CA PRO A 77 0.88 11.27 2.67
C PRO A 77 1.58 10.32 1.67
N PRO A 78 1.89 10.77 0.44
CA PRO A 78 2.66 9.97 -0.51
C PRO A 78 4.05 9.65 0.06
N GLY A 79 4.58 8.46 -0.27
CA GLY A 79 5.94 8.05 0.13
C GLY A 79 6.10 7.54 1.57
N THR A 80 5.02 7.36 2.33
CA THR A 80 5.05 6.86 3.72
C THR A 80 5.03 5.33 3.86
N GLY A 81 4.99 4.58 2.75
CA GLY A 81 5.14 3.12 2.76
C GLY A 81 3.87 2.29 2.57
N LYS A 82 2.71 2.90 2.32
CA LYS A 82 1.43 2.21 2.07
C LYS A 82 1.52 1.10 1.00
N SER A 83 2.06 1.41 -0.18
CA SER A 83 2.28 0.41 -1.26
C SER A 83 3.28 -0.67 -0.88
N ALA A 84 4.26 -0.36 -0.02
CA ALA A 84 5.23 -1.34 0.44
C ALA A 84 4.59 -2.33 1.43
N VAL A 85 3.73 -1.86 2.35
CA VAL A 85 2.94 -2.71 3.25
C VAL A 85 2.10 -3.71 2.46
N ARG A 86 1.38 -3.23 1.45
CA ARG A 86 0.60 -4.05 0.53
C ARG A 86 1.42 -5.14 -0.15
N ALA A 87 2.59 -4.78 -0.69
CA ALA A 87 3.48 -5.74 -1.35
C ALA A 87 3.99 -6.82 -0.38
N VAL A 88 4.29 -6.46 0.87
CA VAL A 88 4.66 -7.40 1.93
C VAL A 88 3.53 -8.39 2.19
N VAL A 89 2.33 -7.87 2.47
CA VAL A 89 1.16 -8.69 2.84
C VAL A 89 0.80 -9.63 1.70
N ALA A 90 0.75 -9.13 0.46
CA ALA A 90 0.49 -9.95 -0.72
C ALA A 90 1.46 -11.13 -0.84
N ARG A 91 2.73 -10.92 -0.53
CA ARG A 91 3.75 -11.98 -0.58
C ARG A 91 3.69 -12.95 0.59
N GLU A 92 3.27 -12.50 1.76
CA GLU A 92 3.12 -13.37 2.92
C GLU A 92 1.94 -14.34 2.74
N VAL A 93 0.88 -13.90 2.06
CA VAL A 93 -0.35 -14.68 1.91
C VAL A 93 -0.46 -15.45 0.60
N VAL A 94 0.30 -15.10 -0.44
CA VAL A 94 0.33 -15.85 -1.70
C VAL A 94 0.77 -17.29 -1.44
N GLY A 95 0.17 -18.25 -2.14
CA GLY A 95 0.26 -19.69 -1.85
C GLY A 95 -0.97 -20.20 -1.09
N GLU A 96 -1.51 -19.41 -0.16
CA GLU A 96 -2.78 -19.71 0.53
C GLU A 96 -3.96 -18.92 -0.07
N PHE A 97 -3.71 -17.65 -0.43
CA PHE A 97 -4.70 -16.73 -0.98
C PHE A 97 -4.63 -16.70 -2.50
N THR A 98 -5.74 -16.32 -3.12
CA THR A 98 -5.67 -15.67 -4.45
C THR A 98 -5.48 -14.19 -4.21
N VAL A 99 -4.39 -13.62 -4.72
CA VAL A 99 -4.14 -12.17 -4.62
C VAL A 99 -4.59 -11.51 -5.90
N ILE A 100 -5.51 -10.55 -5.82
CA ILE A 100 -6.01 -9.79 -6.97
C ILE A 100 -5.57 -8.34 -6.83
N ASP A 101 -4.59 -7.93 -7.65
CA ASP A 101 -4.08 -6.58 -7.76
C ASP A 101 -4.89 -5.80 -8.80
N VAL A 102 -5.69 -4.83 -8.38
CA VAL A 102 -6.59 -4.08 -9.28
C VAL A 102 -5.89 -2.86 -9.84
N GLU A 103 -5.77 -2.79 -11.16
CA GLU A 103 -5.16 -1.64 -11.82
C GLU A 103 -6.05 -0.40 -11.70
N ALA A 104 -5.53 0.64 -11.06
CA ALA A 104 -6.27 1.85 -10.72
C ALA A 104 -6.90 2.60 -11.91
N LYS A 105 -6.27 2.50 -13.09
CA LYS A 105 -6.65 3.25 -14.30
C LYS A 105 -7.66 2.54 -15.19
N ALA A 106 -8.09 1.33 -14.84
CA ALA A 106 -8.91 0.51 -15.72
C ALA A 106 -10.43 0.78 -15.60
N GLY A 107 -10.82 1.80 -14.83
CA GLY A 107 -12.16 2.37 -14.81
C GLY A 107 -13.19 1.58 -13.99
N ALA A 108 -14.02 2.32 -13.27
CA ALA A 108 -15.39 2.01 -12.85
C ALA A 108 -15.85 0.53 -12.85
N GLN A 109 -16.31 0.06 -14.02
CA GLN A 109 -16.90 -1.26 -14.23
C GLN A 109 -15.95 -2.41 -13.86
N LEU A 110 -14.64 -2.15 -13.87
CA LEU A 110 -13.66 -3.14 -13.44
C LEU A 110 -13.85 -3.51 -11.98
N LEU A 111 -14.02 -2.56 -11.06
CA LEU A 111 -13.99 -2.89 -9.62
C LEU A 111 -15.15 -3.81 -9.23
N THR A 112 -16.37 -3.49 -9.70
CA THR A 112 -17.52 -4.36 -9.46
C THR A 112 -17.30 -5.74 -10.06
N ALA A 113 -16.87 -5.82 -11.32
CA ALA A 113 -16.60 -7.09 -11.98
C ALA A 113 -15.53 -7.90 -11.24
N VAL A 114 -14.48 -7.24 -10.74
CA VAL A 114 -13.42 -7.88 -9.95
C VAL A 114 -13.96 -8.43 -8.64
N VAL A 115 -14.79 -7.66 -7.93
CA VAL A 115 -15.35 -8.10 -6.64
C VAL A 115 -16.32 -9.27 -6.85
N GLU A 116 -17.18 -9.21 -7.86
CA GLU A 116 -18.06 -10.32 -8.23
C GLU A 116 -17.25 -11.57 -8.58
N GLU A 117 -16.19 -11.42 -9.37
CA GLU A 117 -15.29 -12.51 -9.72
C GLU A 117 -14.54 -13.05 -8.49
N ALA A 118 -14.05 -12.19 -7.60
CA ALA A 118 -13.42 -12.60 -6.34
C ALA A 118 -14.35 -13.46 -5.48
N GLN A 119 -15.63 -13.09 -5.39
CA GLN A 119 -16.65 -13.86 -4.68
C GLN A 119 -16.94 -15.20 -5.37
N ARG A 120 -16.94 -15.22 -6.72
CA ARG A 120 -17.14 -16.43 -7.52
C ARG A 120 -15.98 -17.42 -7.39
N LEU A 121 -14.75 -16.93 -7.38
CA LEU A 121 -13.51 -17.72 -7.20
C LEU A 121 -13.45 -18.37 -5.80
N GLY A 122 -14.16 -17.82 -4.81
CA GLY A 122 -14.12 -18.31 -3.44
C GLY A 122 -12.80 -17.99 -2.73
N GLY A 123 -12.84 -17.86 -1.40
CA GLY A 123 -11.68 -17.42 -0.62
C GLY A 123 -10.82 -18.50 0.04
N PRO A 124 -9.67 -18.12 0.61
CA PRO A 124 -9.35 -16.73 0.94
C PRO A 124 -8.85 -15.93 -0.28
N VAL A 125 -9.33 -14.70 -0.44
CA VAL A 125 -8.89 -13.76 -1.48
C VAL A 125 -8.36 -12.51 -0.78
N LEU A 126 -7.21 -12.02 -1.24
CA LEU A 126 -6.71 -10.69 -0.91
C LEU A 126 -6.99 -9.80 -2.12
N LEU A 127 -7.95 -8.89 -1.97
CA LEU A 127 -8.25 -7.87 -2.96
C LEU A 127 -7.42 -6.63 -2.66
N VAL A 128 -6.69 -6.15 -3.65
CA VAL A 128 -5.72 -5.09 -3.45
C VAL A 128 -6.03 -3.89 -4.32
N LEU A 129 -6.28 -2.75 -3.68
CA LEU A 129 -6.71 -1.52 -4.34
C LEU A 129 -5.70 -0.40 -4.05
N GLU A 130 -4.99 0.08 -5.08
CA GLU A 130 -4.06 1.20 -4.92
C GLU A 130 -4.64 2.52 -5.44
N ASP A 131 -4.23 3.61 -4.77
CA ASP A 131 -4.58 4.99 -5.12
C ASP A 131 -6.07 5.15 -5.40
N VAL A 132 -6.91 4.69 -4.46
CA VAL A 132 -8.37 4.71 -4.61
C VAL A 132 -8.93 6.14 -4.75
N ASP A 133 -8.15 7.14 -4.37
CA ASP A 133 -8.42 8.56 -4.62
C ASP A 133 -8.41 8.91 -6.12
N LEU A 134 -7.58 8.25 -6.94
CA LEU A 134 -7.59 8.44 -8.39
C LEU A 134 -8.92 7.98 -9.00
N TRP A 135 -9.54 6.95 -8.42
CA TRP A 135 -10.81 6.39 -8.92
C TRP A 135 -11.96 7.33 -8.61
N CYS A 136 -11.82 8.12 -7.53
CA CYS A 136 -12.76 9.15 -7.15
C CYS A 136 -12.61 10.41 -8.00
N ARG A 137 -11.38 10.77 -8.41
CA ARG A 137 -11.06 12.03 -9.11
C ARG A 137 -11.27 12.00 -10.63
N ASP A 138 -11.14 10.86 -11.30
CA ASP A 138 -11.24 10.73 -12.77
C ASP A 138 -12.67 10.89 -13.35
N ARG A 139 -13.62 11.42 -12.56
CA ARG A 139 -15.04 11.51 -12.92
C ARG A 139 -15.50 12.95 -12.98
N ALA A 140 -16.46 13.21 -13.88
CA ALA A 140 -17.10 14.50 -14.06
C ALA A 140 -17.68 15.08 -12.74
N SER A 141 -17.94 14.22 -11.76
CA SER A 141 -18.09 14.57 -10.35
C SER A 141 -17.36 13.56 -9.45
N ALA A 142 -16.71 14.05 -8.38
CA ALA A 142 -16.04 13.21 -7.39
C ALA A 142 -17.00 12.22 -6.71
N ASP A 143 -18.27 12.62 -6.54
CA ASP A 143 -19.32 11.83 -5.91
C ASP A 143 -19.63 10.53 -6.68
N ALA A 144 -19.54 10.55 -8.00
CA ALA A 144 -19.80 9.37 -8.81
C ALA A 144 -18.73 8.30 -8.60
N GLY A 145 -17.45 8.69 -8.56
CA GLY A 145 -16.31 7.78 -8.33
C GLY A 145 -16.39 7.09 -6.98
N LEU A 146 -16.61 7.88 -5.92
CA LEU A 146 -16.78 7.37 -4.56
C LEU A 146 -17.98 6.41 -4.46
N SER A 147 -19.13 6.77 -5.03
CA SER A 147 -20.34 5.94 -4.97
C SER A 147 -20.14 4.54 -5.58
N GLU A 148 -19.32 4.41 -6.63
CA GLU A 148 -19.02 3.11 -7.22
C GLU A 148 -18.03 2.29 -6.42
N LEU A 149 -16.96 2.91 -5.90
CA LEU A 149 -16.07 2.26 -4.96
C LEU A 149 -16.86 1.68 -3.79
N LEU A 150 -17.74 2.51 -3.22
CA LEU A 150 -18.66 2.14 -2.17
C LEU A 150 -19.59 0.98 -2.57
N ARG A 151 -20.22 1.04 -3.75
CA ARG A 151 -21.10 -0.03 -4.26
C ARG A 151 -20.34 -1.34 -4.44
N ALA A 152 -19.15 -1.30 -5.01
CA ALA A 152 -18.35 -2.50 -5.25
C ALA A 152 -17.77 -3.07 -3.95
N MET A 153 -17.61 -2.26 -2.91
CA MET A 153 -17.21 -2.71 -1.57
C MET A 153 -18.37 -3.29 -0.75
N ASP A 154 -19.58 -3.38 -1.31
CA ASP A 154 -20.72 -4.08 -0.70
C ASP A 154 -20.59 -5.60 -0.92
N ILE A 155 -19.53 -6.16 -0.33
CA ILE A 155 -19.17 -7.57 -0.42
C ILE A 155 -20.08 -8.37 0.53
N GLU A 156 -20.49 -9.58 0.10
CA GLU A 156 -21.29 -10.47 0.93
C GLU A 156 -20.61 -10.74 2.29
N PRO A 157 -21.33 -10.65 3.42
CA PRO A 157 -20.72 -10.77 4.75
C PRO A 157 -19.95 -12.08 4.94
N ASP A 158 -20.42 -13.19 4.37
CA ASP A 158 -19.81 -14.52 4.50
C ASP A 158 -18.61 -14.73 3.57
N ALA A 159 -18.37 -13.82 2.62
CA ALA A 159 -17.28 -13.89 1.69
C ALA A 159 -15.93 -13.82 2.41
N ARG A 160 -15.03 -14.73 2.04
CA ARG A 160 -13.67 -14.81 2.58
C ARG A 160 -12.73 -13.88 1.82
N ILE A 161 -13.04 -12.58 1.81
CA ILE A 161 -12.30 -11.54 1.10
C ILE A 161 -11.73 -10.55 2.11
N LEU A 162 -10.41 -10.38 2.07
CA LEU A 162 -9.72 -9.28 2.73
C LEU A 162 -9.43 -8.23 1.66
N THR A 163 -10.00 -7.04 1.80
CA THR A 163 -9.65 -5.89 0.96
C THR A 163 -8.58 -5.06 1.65
N LEU A 164 -7.42 -4.91 1.02
CA LEU A 164 -6.38 -3.97 1.44
C LEU A 164 -6.32 -2.83 0.43
N ALA A 165 -6.78 -1.66 0.85
CA ALA A 165 -6.85 -0.46 0.02
C ALA A 165 -5.86 0.62 0.51
N CYS A 166 -5.40 1.49 -0.38
CA CYS A 166 -4.65 2.68 0.02
C CYS A 166 -5.07 3.96 -0.71
N THR A 167 -4.96 5.10 -0.01
CA THR A 167 -5.20 6.45 -0.53
C THR A 167 -4.10 7.41 -0.07
N ASN A 168 -3.71 8.35 -0.93
CA ASN A 168 -2.82 9.45 -0.55
C ASN A 168 -3.58 10.64 0.07
N ASP A 169 -4.90 10.63 -0.06
CA ASP A 169 -5.78 11.68 0.43
C ASP A 169 -6.84 11.08 1.37
N ALA A 170 -6.63 11.26 2.67
CA ALA A 170 -7.57 10.82 3.69
C ALA A 170 -8.92 11.58 3.62
N ALA A 171 -8.94 12.79 3.04
CA ALA A 171 -10.16 13.57 2.89
C ALA A 171 -11.03 13.09 1.72
N THR A 172 -10.44 12.48 0.69
CA THR A 172 -11.17 12.04 -0.52
C THR A 172 -12.23 10.98 -0.23
N LEU A 173 -12.05 10.10 0.76
CA LEU A 173 -12.98 8.99 1.00
C LEU A 173 -14.18 9.34 1.90
N ASP A 174 -14.16 10.53 2.53
CA ASP A 174 -15.15 11.09 3.46
C ASP A 174 -15.69 10.10 4.53
N LYS A 175 -16.44 10.61 5.49
CA LYS A 175 -17.09 9.86 6.57
C LYS A 175 -18.02 8.75 6.06
N ALA A 176 -18.46 8.76 4.79
CA ALA A 176 -19.38 7.78 4.23
C ALA A 176 -18.77 6.37 4.07
N ALA A 177 -17.52 6.26 3.62
CA ALA A 177 -16.83 4.96 3.54
C ALA A 177 -16.60 4.35 4.93
N ILE A 178 -16.25 5.21 5.89
CA ILE A 178 -15.98 4.85 7.29
C ILE A 178 -17.29 4.48 8.03
N ARG A 179 -18.39 5.18 7.76
CA ARG A 179 -19.68 5.01 8.45
C ARG A 179 -20.48 3.82 7.96
N THR A 180 -20.20 3.30 6.77
CA THR A 180 -20.98 2.20 6.16
C THR A 180 -20.45 0.80 6.49
N GLY A 181 -19.42 0.67 7.33
CA GLY A 181 -18.89 -0.65 7.74
C GLY A 181 -18.27 -1.46 6.59
N ARG A 182 -17.81 -0.78 5.53
CA ARG A 182 -17.14 -1.37 4.35
C ARG A 182 -15.65 -1.53 4.54
N PHE A 183 -15.05 -0.63 5.32
CA PHE A 183 -13.74 -0.80 5.91
C PHE A 183 -13.93 -0.94 7.42
N ASP A 184 -13.42 -2.03 7.98
CA ASP A 184 -13.43 -2.29 9.41
C ASP A 184 -12.35 -1.47 10.12
N SER A 185 -11.25 -1.21 9.42
CA SER A 185 -10.12 -0.44 9.94
C SER A 185 -9.66 0.61 8.93
N VAL A 186 -9.52 1.85 9.38
CA VAL A 186 -8.91 2.94 8.63
C VAL A 186 -7.69 3.41 9.41
N ILE A 187 -6.50 3.20 8.85
CA ILE A 187 -5.24 3.37 9.56
C ILE A 187 -4.42 4.44 8.86
N GLU A 188 -4.01 5.44 9.62
CA GLU A 188 -3.13 6.48 9.12
C GLU A 188 -1.67 5.99 9.09
N VAL A 189 -1.06 6.05 7.92
CA VAL A 189 0.37 5.83 7.68
C VAL A 189 1.03 7.18 7.43
N GLY A 190 1.35 7.86 8.54
CA GLY A 190 1.95 9.19 8.55
C GLY A 190 3.44 9.22 8.23
N TYR A 191 4.03 10.41 8.32
CA TYR A 191 5.48 10.56 8.21
C TYR A 191 6.20 9.84 9.36
N PRO A 192 7.35 9.19 9.10
CA PRO A 192 8.09 8.50 10.14
C PRO A 192 8.59 9.49 11.20
N GLY A 193 8.46 9.11 12.48
CA GLY A 193 9.14 9.80 13.58
C GLY A 193 10.66 9.63 13.47
N ARG A 194 11.44 10.37 14.27
CA ARG A 194 12.91 10.33 14.20
C ARG A 194 13.48 8.91 14.38
N THR A 195 12.94 8.13 15.32
CA THR A 195 13.37 6.74 15.53
C THR A 195 13.15 5.87 14.29
N ASP A 196 11.99 5.98 13.64
CA ASP A 196 11.68 5.21 12.44
C ASP A 196 12.43 5.71 11.21
N ALA A 197 12.63 7.02 11.09
CA ALA A 197 13.47 7.61 10.05
C ALA A 197 14.92 7.10 10.13
N ALA A 198 15.47 6.94 11.35
CA ALA A 198 16.78 6.34 11.56
C ALA A 198 16.82 4.86 11.14
N ARG A 199 15.76 4.10 11.42
CA ARG A 199 15.63 2.70 10.98
C ARG A 199 15.55 2.59 9.46
N ILE A 200 14.76 3.46 8.81
CA ILE A 200 14.65 3.54 7.35
C ILE A 200 16.01 3.87 6.74
N LEU A 201 16.69 4.90 7.26
CA LEU A 201 18.01 5.31 6.79
C LEU A 201 19.03 4.18 6.95
N ALA A 202 19.11 3.55 8.12
CA ALA A 202 20.01 2.42 8.36
C ALA A 202 19.73 1.23 7.43
N ALA A 203 18.46 0.94 7.14
CA ALA A 203 18.10 -0.11 6.19
C ALA A 203 18.56 0.20 4.76
N LEU A 204 18.46 1.46 4.32
CA LEU A 204 18.90 1.90 3.00
C LEU A 204 20.43 1.93 2.86
N LEU A 205 21.15 2.21 3.95
CA LEU A 205 22.61 2.30 3.96
C LEU A 205 23.33 0.95 4.13
N ARG A 206 22.62 -0.09 4.57
CA ARG A 206 23.20 -1.37 5.03
C ARG A 206 24.24 -1.97 4.09
N ASP A 207 23.95 -1.94 2.79
CA ASP A 207 24.73 -2.61 1.74
C ASP A 207 25.52 -1.61 0.88
N LEU A 208 25.52 -0.32 1.23
CA LEU A 208 26.25 0.72 0.51
C LEU A 208 27.67 0.89 1.08
N PRO A 209 28.69 1.14 0.22
CA PRO A 209 30.03 1.49 0.68
C PRO A 209 29.98 2.69 1.63
N GLY A 210 30.61 2.59 2.80
CA GLY A 210 30.61 3.64 3.83
C GLY A 210 29.33 3.74 4.66
N GLY A 211 28.25 3.05 4.28
CA GLY A 211 26.94 3.16 4.95
C GLY A 211 26.94 2.80 6.43
N ARG A 212 27.78 1.83 6.84
CA ARG A 212 27.92 1.45 8.27
C ARG A 212 28.64 2.48 9.13
N ALA A 213 29.40 3.40 8.53
CA ALA A 213 30.12 4.46 9.22
C ALA A 213 29.30 5.76 9.36
N VAL A 214 28.10 5.79 8.75
CA VAL A 214 27.20 6.95 8.84
C VAL A 214 26.63 7.08 10.25
N ASP A 215 26.70 8.29 10.80
CA ASP A 215 25.96 8.66 12.01
C ASP A 215 24.51 9.00 11.63
N ALA A 216 23.66 7.97 11.67
CA ALA A 216 22.25 8.09 11.33
C ALA A 216 21.50 9.08 12.25
N ALA A 217 21.87 9.19 13.53
CA ALA A 217 21.21 10.08 14.47
C ALA A 217 21.42 11.55 14.08
N THR A 218 22.64 11.91 13.69
CA THR A 218 22.97 13.26 13.21
C THR A 218 22.24 13.59 11.90
N VAL A 219 22.19 12.66 10.94
CA VAL A 219 21.46 12.87 9.67
C VAL A 219 19.97 13.07 9.93
N VAL A 220 19.36 12.22 10.76
CA VAL A 220 17.93 12.29 11.09
C VAL A 220 17.57 13.53 11.89
N ALA A 221 18.47 14.03 12.75
CA ALA A 221 18.28 15.28 13.46
C ALA A 221 18.11 16.47 12.49
N ALA A 222 18.84 16.44 11.38
CA ALA A 222 18.81 17.47 10.33
C ALA A 222 17.64 17.36 9.35
N LEU A 223 16.90 16.24 9.33
CA LEU A 223 15.76 16.09 8.44
C LEU A 223 14.68 17.14 8.74
N PRO A 224 14.14 17.82 7.71
CA PRO A 224 12.96 18.64 7.87
C PRO A 224 11.77 17.84 8.39
N GLU A 225 10.82 18.53 9.01
CA GLU A 225 9.53 17.94 9.32
C GLU A 225 8.87 17.37 8.06
N ASN A 226 8.00 16.38 8.27
CA ASN A 226 7.24 15.74 7.20
C ASN A 226 8.11 15.15 6.09
N THR A 227 9.28 14.60 6.45
CA THR A 227 10.14 13.86 5.52
C THR A 227 9.65 12.41 5.42
N SER A 228 9.25 11.99 4.23
CA SER A 228 8.74 10.63 3.96
C SER A 228 9.84 9.59 3.82
N GLY A 229 9.48 8.30 3.84
CA GLY A 229 10.44 7.22 3.57
C GLY A 229 11.00 7.30 2.14
N SER A 230 10.20 7.74 1.17
CA SER A 230 10.66 8.00 -0.20
C SER A 230 11.65 9.17 -0.27
N ASP A 231 11.46 10.22 0.52
CA ASP A 231 12.41 11.33 0.60
C ASP A 231 13.76 10.86 1.15
N ILE A 232 13.76 10.07 2.23
CA ILE A 232 14.98 9.49 2.80
C ILE A 232 15.70 8.61 1.77
N ARG A 233 14.95 7.79 1.01
CA ARG A 233 15.50 6.99 -0.08
C ARG A 233 16.16 7.86 -1.15
N GLU A 234 15.54 8.96 -1.54
CA GLU A 234 16.09 9.87 -2.55
C GLU A 234 17.32 10.65 -2.03
N ILE A 235 17.35 11.02 -0.74
CA ILE A 235 18.55 11.58 -0.09
C ILE A 235 19.72 10.60 -0.21
N VAL A 236 19.51 9.33 0.17
CA VAL A 236 20.54 8.29 0.06
C VAL A 236 20.96 8.08 -1.40
N ARG A 237 20.00 8.00 -2.32
CA ARG A 237 20.27 7.84 -3.75
C ARG A 237 21.12 8.97 -4.30
N ARG A 238 20.83 10.22 -3.92
CA ARG A 238 21.61 11.38 -4.34
C ARG A 238 23.01 11.37 -3.75
N ALA A 239 23.16 11.01 -2.48
CA ALA A 239 24.48 10.90 -1.85
C ALA A 239 25.36 9.83 -2.53
N VAL A 240 24.77 8.73 -3.03
CA VAL A 240 25.49 7.74 -3.84
C VAL A 240 25.89 8.33 -5.21
N LEU A 241 25.01 9.11 -5.84
CA LEU A 241 25.28 9.73 -7.14
C LEU A 241 26.29 10.89 -7.08
N SER A 242 26.38 11.59 -5.95
CA SER A 242 27.28 12.74 -5.77
C SER A 242 28.60 12.38 -5.09
N GLY A 243 28.71 11.19 -4.48
CA GLY A 243 29.92 10.71 -3.83
C GLY A 243 30.92 10.06 -4.78
N ASP A 244 32.21 10.23 -4.50
CA ASP A 244 33.29 9.53 -5.21
C ASP A 244 33.15 8.02 -5.04
N ASP A 245 33.18 7.28 -6.16
CA ASP A 245 33.03 5.82 -6.23
C ASP A 245 31.77 5.25 -5.54
N GLY A 246 30.73 6.07 -5.35
CA GLY A 246 29.46 5.66 -4.71
C GLY A 246 29.54 5.50 -3.18
N ASN A 247 30.61 5.98 -2.55
CA ASN A 247 30.78 5.91 -1.10
C ASN A 247 29.91 6.95 -0.38
N VAL A 248 29.12 6.51 0.59
CA VAL A 248 28.24 7.39 1.39
C VAL A 248 28.85 7.70 2.75
N SER A 249 28.63 8.93 3.23
CA SER A 249 29.11 9.40 4.54
C SER A 249 28.07 10.30 5.21
N THR A 250 28.23 10.56 6.50
CA THR A 250 27.39 11.53 7.23
C THR A 250 27.42 12.90 6.53
N ALA A 251 28.59 13.34 6.07
CA ALA A 251 28.75 14.64 5.43
C ALA A 251 28.02 14.72 4.09
N THR A 252 28.10 13.69 3.25
CA THR A 252 27.41 13.68 1.95
C THR A 252 25.90 13.65 2.13
N LEU A 253 25.38 12.88 3.08
CA LEU A 253 23.95 12.87 3.40
C LEU A 253 23.46 14.22 3.93
N LEU A 254 24.20 14.86 4.85
CA LEU A 254 23.85 16.19 5.35
C LEU A 254 23.85 17.25 4.26
N ALA A 255 24.77 17.17 3.29
CA ALA A 255 24.79 18.05 2.13
C ALA A 255 23.53 17.88 1.26
N GLU A 256 23.08 16.64 1.05
CA GLU A 256 21.82 16.36 0.33
C GLU A 256 20.58 16.83 1.10
N VAL A 257 20.57 16.68 2.43
CA VAL A 257 19.49 17.23 3.27
C VAL A 257 19.42 18.75 3.15
N GLY A 258 20.57 19.43 3.26
CA GLY A 258 20.65 20.88 3.21
C GLY A 258 20.30 21.48 1.85
N ASN A 259 20.54 20.76 0.76
CA ASN A 259 20.23 21.24 -0.60
C ASN A 259 18.74 21.14 -0.97
N GLY A 260 17.98 20.28 -0.28
CA GLY A 260 16.54 20.11 -0.47
C GLY A 260 16.09 19.53 -1.82
N ARG A 261 17.02 19.16 -2.72
CA ARG A 261 16.71 18.74 -4.11
C ARG A 261 16.08 17.36 -4.20
N TYR A 262 16.06 16.60 -3.11
CA TYR A 262 15.37 15.32 -3.02
C TYR A 262 13.84 15.47 -3.10
N ARG A 263 13.29 16.65 -2.77
CA ARG A 263 11.88 16.97 -3.02
C ARG A 263 11.74 17.57 -4.40
N ALA A 264 10.98 16.91 -5.27
CA ALA A 264 10.62 17.47 -6.56
C ALA A 264 9.79 18.76 -6.34
N GLN A 265 10.24 19.87 -6.92
CA GLN A 265 9.49 21.12 -6.94
C GLN A 265 9.04 21.38 -8.38
N ALA A 266 7.77 21.76 -8.55
CA ALA A 266 7.32 22.28 -9.83
C ALA A 266 8.13 23.55 -10.16
N PRO A 267 8.57 23.75 -11.41
CA PRO A 267 9.25 24.98 -11.79
C PRO A 267 8.36 26.17 -11.45
N ALA A 268 8.82 27.03 -10.55
CA ALA A 268 8.16 28.30 -10.28
C ALA A 268 8.73 29.34 -11.25
N GLY A 269 8.07 29.53 -12.40
CA GLY A 269 8.43 30.56 -13.36
C GLY A 269 7.73 30.41 -14.71
N MET A 270 7.44 31.53 -15.36
CA MET A 270 7.23 31.54 -16.81
C MET A 270 8.58 31.30 -17.46
N TYR A 271 8.68 30.27 -18.30
CA TYR A 271 9.71 30.24 -19.33
C TYR A 271 9.46 31.45 -20.24
N LEU A 272 10.42 32.37 -20.31
CA LEU A 272 10.53 33.30 -21.44
C LEU A 272 10.93 32.52 -22.70
#